data_AF-M9M8S3-F1
#
_entry.id   AF-M9M8S3-F1
#
_cell.length_a   1.000
_cell.length_b   1.000
_cell.length_c   1.000
_cell.angle_alpha   90.00
_cell.angle_beta   90.00
_cell.angle_gamma   90.00
#
_symmetry.space_group_name_H-M   'P 1'
#
loop_
_entity.id
_entity.type
_entity.pdbx_description
1 polymer ?
#
loop_
_entity_poly.entity_id
_entity_poly.type
_entity_poly.pdbx_seq_one_letter_code
_entity_poly.pdbx_strand_id
1 'polypeptide(L)' 'MIAGSLTGDVTASGSLVIESTGQLNGNATCTAFIIKDGGQFNGTSSMGEAKKNSASVPHDSSAAVPASENGV' A
#
# COMPACT_ATOMS: atom_id res chain seq x y z
N MET A 1 -3.32 14.91 6.94
CA MET A 1 -3.04 15.62 5.68
C MET A 1 -1.71 16.33 5.79
N ILE A 2 -0.94 16.42 4.70
CA ILE A 2 0.42 16.99 4.68
C ILE A 2 0.46 18.05 3.59
N ALA A 3 0.68 19.31 3.98
CA ALA A 3 0.73 20.47 3.07
C ALA A 3 2.13 21.10 2.97
N GLY A 4 3.14 20.49 3.58
CA GLY A 4 4.52 20.95 3.53
C GLY A 4 5.48 19.77 3.62
N SER A 5 6.70 20.03 4.07
CA SER A 5 7.75 19.00 4.16
C SER A 5 7.70 18.28 5.50
N LEU A 6 7.53 16.97 5.46
CA LEU A 6 7.52 16.09 6.62
C LEU A 6 8.62 15.03 6.45
N THR A 7 9.61 15.07 7.33
CA THR A 7 10.67 14.06 7.37
C THR A 7 10.53 13.22 8.64
N GLY A 8 10.34 11.91 8.49
CA GLY A 8 10.22 10.96 9.60
C GLY A 8 9.12 9.93 9.39
N ASP A 9 8.88 9.13 10.43
CA ASP A 9 7.87 8.09 10.44
C ASP A 9 6.47 8.65 10.69
N VAL A 10 5.55 8.34 9.79
CA VAL A 10 4.15 8.76 9.83
C VAL A 10 3.28 7.56 10.10
N THR A 11 2.43 7.67 11.11
CA THR A 11 1.41 6.66 11.40
C THR A 11 0.04 7.31 11.38
N ALA A 12 -0.79 6.92 10.42
CA ALA A 12 -2.16 7.34 10.27
C ALA A 12 -3.09 6.13 10.41
N SER A 13 -4.02 6.15 11.36
CA SER A 13 -5.01 5.07 11.47
C SER A 13 -6.08 5.11 10.37
N GLY A 14 -6.18 6.24 9.64
CA GLY A 14 -7.13 6.45 8.56
C GLY A 14 -6.48 6.81 7.23
N SER A 15 -7.14 7.70 6.49
CA SER A 15 -6.67 8.20 5.20
C SER A 15 -5.58 9.25 5.38
N LEU A 16 -4.38 8.97 4.85
CA LEU A 16 -3.32 9.95 4.69
C LEU A 16 -3.48 10.65 3.34
N VAL A 17 -3.48 11.99 3.36
CA VAL A 17 -3.58 12.83 2.16
C VAL A 17 -2.35 13.72 2.08
N ILE A 18 -1.59 13.62 0.99
CA ILE A 18 -0.49 14.54 0.65
C ILE A 18 -1.05 15.58 -0.32
N GLU A 19 -0.97 16.85 0.04
CA GLU A 19 -1.38 17.98 -0.81
C GLU A 19 -0.36 18.26 -1.92
N SER A 20 -0.69 19.20 -2.81
CA SER A 20 0.16 19.59 -3.94
C SER A 20 1.54 20.13 -3.58
N THR A 21 1.71 20.64 -2.36
CA THR A 21 3.00 21.10 -1.82
C THR A 21 3.54 20.17 -0.73
N GLY A 22 2.85 19.04 -0.50
CA GLY A 22 3.21 18.08 0.52
C GLY A 22 4.40 17.22 0.08
N GLN A 23 5.45 17.20 0.89
CA GLN A 23 6.62 16.34 0.71
C GLN A 23 6.71 15.42 1.91
N LEU A 24 6.65 14.11 1.72
CA LEU A 24 6.91 13.15 2.80
C LEU A 24 8.22 12.42 2.53
N ASN A 25 9.15 12.51 3.46
CA ASN A 25 10.44 11.82 3.42
C ASN A 25 10.53 10.87 4.62
N GLY A 26 10.22 9.59 4.43
CA GLY A 26 10.24 8.61 5.52
C GLY A 26 9.20 7.51 5.39
N ASN A 27 9.01 6.76 6.48
CA ASN A 27 8.13 5.61 6.50
C ASN A 27 6.68 6.05 6.77
N ALA A 28 5.71 5.57 6.00
CA ALA A 28 4.29 5.94 6.18
C ALA A 28 3.42 4.71 6.41
N THR A 29 2.79 4.60 7.57
CA THR A 29 1.85 3.53 7.92
C THR A 29 0.43 4.09 7.88
N CYS A 30 -0.40 3.62 6.95
CA CYS A 30 -1.75 4.16 6.73
C CYS A 30 -2.73 3.05 6.36
N THR A 31 -4.04 3.29 6.49
CA THR A 31 -5.06 2.40 5.91
C THR A 31 -5.45 2.83 4.48
N ALA A 32 -5.39 4.12 4.19
CA ALA A 32 -5.54 4.66 2.84
C ALA A 32 -4.50 5.77 2.60
N PHE A 33 -3.96 5.83 1.39
CA PHE A 33 -2.91 6.78 1.02
C PHE A 33 -3.27 7.49 -0.29
N ILE A 34 -3.43 8.81 -0.22
CA ILE A 34 -3.83 9.67 -1.33
C ILE A 34 -2.75 10.74 -1.53
N ILE A 35 -2.25 10.88 -2.76
CA ILE A 35 -1.33 11.95 -3.15
C ILE A 35 -2.05 12.83 -4.16
N LYS A 36 -2.15 14.14 -3.89
CA LYS A 36 -2.64 15.12 -4.85
C LYS A 36 -1.53 15.50 -5.84
N ASP A 37 -1.94 16.01 -6.99
CA ASP A 37 -1.04 16.54 -8.01
C ASP A 37 -0.02 17.52 -7.41
N GLY A 38 1.28 17.24 -7.59
CA GLY A 38 2.40 18.00 -7.03
C GLY A 38 2.97 17.44 -5.71
N GLY A 39 2.25 16.58 -5.00
CA GLY A 39 2.75 15.95 -3.77
C GLY A 39 3.84 14.93 -4.06
N GLN A 40 4.91 14.92 -3.25
CA GLN A 40 5.97 13.91 -3.37
C GLN A 40 6.04 13.05 -2.11
N PHE A 41 6.25 11.76 -2.35
CA PHE A 41 6.48 10.77 -1.32
C PHE A 41 7.81 10.07 -1.61
N ASN A 42 8.72 10.14 -0.66
CA ASN A 42 10.04 9.54 -0.71
C ASN A 42 10.24 8.67 0.53
N GLY A 43 10.15 7.35 0.37
CA GLY A 43 10.29 6.42 1.49
C GLY A 43 9.48 5.15 1.26
N THR A 44 9.09 4.49 2.34
CA THR A 44 8.37 3.22 2.28
C THR A 44 6.98 3.38 2.90
N SER A 45 5.94 2.97 2.17
CA SER A 45 4.58 3.00 2.69
C SER A 45 4.14 1.59 3.05
N SER A 46 3.64 1.44 4.28
CA SER A 46 3.05 0.22 4.79
C SER A 46 1.54 0.44 4.88
N MET A 47 0.80 -0.10 3.91
CA MET A 47 -0.66 -0.15 3.97
C MET A 47 -1.08 -1.47 4.60
N GLY A 48 -1.51 -1.39 5.85
CA GLY A 48 -1.95 -2.53 6.62
C GLY A 48 -2.52 -2.05 7.94
N GLU A 49 -3.63 -2.67 8.36
CA GLU A 49 -4.12 -2.54 9.72
C GLU A 49 -2.93 -2.67 10.68
N ALA A 50 -2.87 -1.84 11.72
CA ALA A 50 -1.79 -1.86 12.70
C ALA A 50 -1.78 -3.17 13.51
N LYS A 51 -1.49 -4.28 12.84
CA LYS A 51 -1.38 -5.67 13.29
C LYS A 51 -0.61 -6.43 12.20
N LYS A 52 0.71 -6.29 12.26
CA LYS A 52 1.73 -7.30 11.92
C LYS A 52 1.15 -8.64 11.44
N ASN A 53 1.07 -8.88 10.13
CA ASN A 53 1.17 -10.22 9.56
C ASN A 53 1.46 -10.17 8.05
N SER A 54 2.72 -9.95 7.67
CA SER A 54 3.20 -10.36 6.36
C SER A 54 3.43 -11.87 6.38
N ALA A 55 2.33 -12.64 6.43
CA ALA A 55 2.35 -14.02 6.01
C ALA A 55 2.30 -14.02 4.48
N SER A 56 3.40 -14.49 3.90
CA SER A 56 3.57 -14.92 2.52
C SER A 56 2.26 -15.39 1.87
N VAL A 57 1.83 -14.70 0.82
CA VAL A 57 1.01 -15.30 -0.23
C VAL A 57 1.97 -15.89 -1.27
N PRO A 58 2.24 -17.21 -1.26
CA PRO A 58 2.80 -17.85 -2.44
C PRO A 58 1.77 -17.65 -3.56
N HIS A 59 2.20 -16.99 -4.62
CA HIS A 59 1.45 -16.88 -5.87
C HIS A 59 1.41 -18.29 -6.48
N ASP A 60 0.47 -19.11 -6.01
CA ASP A 60 0.11 -20.36 -6.67
C ASP A 60 -0.59 -19.97 -7.97
N SER A 61 0.21 -19.82 -9.03
CA SER A 61 -0.30 -19.74 -10.40
C SER A 61 -0.80 -21.12 -10.78
N SER A 62 -1.98 -21.47 -10.25
CA SER A 62 -2.78 -22.62 -10.62
C SER A 62 -3.30 -22.42 -12.03
N ALA A 63 -2.60 -23.01 -13.00
CA ALA A 63 -3.12 -23.24 -14.34
C ALA A 63 -3.16 -24.75 -14.59
N ALA A 64 -4.11 -25.43 -13.96
CA ALA A 64 -4.51 -26.78 -14.35
C ALA A 64 -5.97 -26.71 -14.81
N VAL A 65 -6.18 -26.76 -16.12
CA VAL A 65 -7.48 -26.95 -16.75
C VAL A 65 -7.74 -28.46 -16.86
N PRO A 66 -8.62 -29.08 -16.05
CA PRO A 66 -9.04 -30.45 -16.33
C PRO A 66 -10.14 -30.40 -17.39
N ALA A 67 -9.76 -30.66 -18.64
CA ALA A 67 -10.72 -31.01 -19.69
C ALA A 67 -11.43 -32.31 -19.25
N SER A 68 -12.75 -32.23 -19.08
CA SER A 68 -13.59 -33.39 -18.84
C SER A 68 -13.72 -34.18 -20.13
N GLU A 69 -13.08 -35.34 -20.19
CA GLU A 69 -13.35 -36.36 -21.20
C GLU A 69 -13.80 -37.62 -20.45
N ASN A 70 -15.13 -37.81 -20.36
CA ASN A 70 -15.72 -39.06 -19.89
C ASN A 70 -16.61 -39.61 -21.00
N GLY A 71 -16.19 -40.74 -21.58
CA GLY A 71 -16.93 -41.41 -22.65
C GLY A 71 -16.27 -42.70 -23.12
N VAL A 72 -16.55 -43.81 -22.43
CA VAL A 72 -17.07 -45.09 -23.00
C VAL A 72 -17.33 -46.10 -21.88
#